data_AF-A0A535ZHM2-F1
#
_entry.id   AF-A0A535ZHM2-F1
#
_cell.length_a   1.000
_cell.length_b   1.000
_cell.length_c   1.000
_cell.angle_alpha   90.00
_cell.angle_beta   90.00
_cell.angle_gamma   90.00
#
_symmetry.space_group_name_H-M   'P 1'
#
loop_
_entity.id
_entity.type
_entity.pdbx_description
1 polymer ?
#
loop_
_entity_poly.entity_id
_entity_poly.type
_entity_poly.pdbx_seq_one_letter_code
_entity_poly.pdbx_strand_id
1 'polypeptide(L)'
;MSVAPRVVLVHRPTELDELIERHGTRGQTAFFLSTRGRNIGEVEERNRLQAAAIHSVAAAIPVDWRRGAVLRADLPRFHFEPEDLIVVVGQDGLVANVAKYLSGQPVLGVNPDPARNPGVLVPHDPESAARLVPRLADARALHFQERTMVETVIDDGQRLCALNEIFVGPATHQTARYTIALADGTSERHASSGVIASTGTGATGWCRSAWLERRSHLRLPQPEDSRLAWFVREAWPSPATGTTMTEGCLEASDRLFLTIQSDRLVAFGDGIEPDAISLTWGQSLQIRVAKQRLRLVV
;
A
#
# COMPACT_ATOMS: atom_id res chain seq x y z
N MET A 1 -1.73 31.48 16.11
CA MET A 1 -0.65 30.69 16.74
C MET A 1 -0.54 29.40 15.96
N SER A 2 0.59 29.13 15.32
CA SER A 2 0.77 27.83 14.65
C SER A 2 0.82 26.74 15.72
N VAL A 3 -0.01 25.72 15.58
CA VAL A 3 0.01 24.55 16.47
C VAL A 3 1.37 23.87 16.34
N ALA A 4 1.93 23.39 17.46
CA ALA A 4 3.19 22.65 17.42
C ALA A 4 3.06 21.42 16.50
N PRO A 5 4.09 21.10 15.69
CA PRO A 5 4.06 19.93 14.80
C PRO A 5 3.71 18.65 15.57
N ARG A 6 3.02 17.73 14.89
CA ARG A 6 2.70 16.40 15.45
C ARG A 6 3.44 15.33 14.66
N VAL A 7 4.25 14.54 15.36
CA VAL A 7 4.83 13.32 14.79
C VAL A 7 3.90 12.15 15.06
N VAL A 8 3.51 11.43 14.02
CA VAL A 8 2.73 10.19 14.11
C VAL A 8 3.65 9.02 13.78
N LEU A 9 3.98 8.22 14.79
CA LEU A 9 4.77 7.01 14.65
C LEU A 9 3.85 5.84 14.29
N VAL A 10 4.10 5.22 13.13
CA VAL A 10 3.38 4.04 12.67
C VAL A 10 4.25 2.81 12.78
N HIS A 11 3.74 1.74 13.37
CA HIS A 11 4.37 0.43 13.34
C HIS A 11 3.33 -0.70 13.25
N ARG A 12 3.80 -1.94 13.17
CA ARG A 12 2.97 -3.13 13.33
C ARG A 12 3.46 -3.96 14.52
N PRO A 13 2.61 -4.81 15.11
CA PRO A 13 3.08 -5.87 16.00
C PRO A 13 4.14 -6.73 15.30
N THR A 14 5.13 -7.17 16.07
CA THR A 14 6.17 -8.08 15.59
C THR A 14 5.60 -9.49 15.44
N GLU A 15 6.31 -10.38 14.72
CA GLU A 15 5.96 -11.81 14.70
C GLU A 15 5.97 -12.40 16.12
N LEU A 16 6.83 -11.91 17.03
CA LEU A 16 6.83 -12.34 18.42
C LEU A 16 5.56 -11.91 19.15
N ASP A 17 5.13 -10.66 18.99
CA ASP A 17 3.90 -10.15 19.61
C ASP A 17 2.69 -10.97 19.15
N GLU A 18 2.56 -11.22 17.85
CA GLU A 18 1.48 -12.02 17.25
C GLU A 18 1.51 -13.50 17.70
N LEU A 19 2.69 -14.04 17.98
CA LEU A 19 2.84 -15.39 18.51
C LEU A 19 2.51 -15.46 20.00
N ILE A 20 2.87 -14.45 20.78
CA ILE A 20 2.52 -14.38 22.21
C ILE A 20 1.02 -14.19 22.37
N GLU A 21 0.40 -13.33 21.56
CA GLU A 21 -1.05 -13.12 21.57
C GLU A 21 -1.81 -14.44 21.31
N ARG A 22 -1.35 -15.26 20.38
CA ARG A 22 -1.97 -16.56 20.05
C ARG A 22 -1.67 -17.67 21.04
N HIS A 23 -0.47 -17.70 21.63
CA HIS A 23 0.00 -18.82 22.46
C HIS A 23 0.06 -18.51 23.95
N GLY A 24 -0.24 -17.28 24.36
CA GLY A 24 -0.35 -16.82 25.74
C GLY A 24 0.96 -16.30 26.34
N THR A 25 2.05 -17.08 26.24
CA THR A 25 3.33 -16.73 26.87
C THR A 25 4.52 -17.01 25.98
N ARG A 26 5.66 -16.33 26.26
CA ARG A 26 6.96 -16.59 25.60
C ARG A 26 7.35 -18.07 25.63
N GLY A 27 7.14 -18.75 26.77
CA GLY A 27 7.45 -20.18 26.91
C GLY A 27 6.60 -21.07 26.00
N GLN A 28 5.30 -20.79 25.90
CA GLN A 28 4.39 -21.51 25.01
C GLN A 28 4.70 -21.23 23.53
N THR A 29 5.05 -19.99 23.18
CA THR A 29 5.55 -19.63 21.85
C THR A 29 6.83 -20.40 21.49
N ALA A 30 7.80 -20.47 22.40
CA ALA A 30 9.06 -21.19 22.18
C ALA A 30 8.80 -22.68 21.94
N PHE A 31 7.95 -23.30 22.76
CA PHE A 31 7.52 -24.68 22.58
C PHE A 31 6.83 -24.88 21.22
N PHE A 32 5.86 -24.04 20.87
CA PHE A 32 5.16 -24.11 19.58
C PHE A 32 6.10 -24.02 18.38
N LEU A 33 7.07 -23.10 18.40
CA LEU A 33 8.06 -22.97 17.32
C LEU A 33 8.97 -24.21 17.24
N SER A 34 9.38 -24.74 18.39
CA SER A 34 10.24 -25.94 18.45
C SER A 34 9.57 -27.17 17.83
N THR A 35 8.24 -27.32 17.98
CA THR A 35 7.50 -28.43 17.34
C THR A 35 7.49 -28.35 15.80
N ARG A 36 7.89 -27.21 15.23
CA ARG A 36 8.09 -27.01 13.78
C ARG A 36 9.55 -26.82 13.39
N GLY A 37 10.48 -27.17 14.27
CA GLY A 37 11.92 -27.02 14.02
C GLY A 37 12.40 -25.57 13.89
N ARG A 38 11.67 -24.61 14.48
CA ARG A 38 12.04 -23.18 14.45
C ARG A 38 12.57 -22.71 15.81
N ASN A 39 13.50 -21.75 15.79
CA ASN A 39 14.07 -21.13 16.98
C ASN A 39 13.36 -19.80 17.30
N ILE A 40 13.01 -19.59 18.57
CA ILE A 40 12.39 -18.34 19.04
C ILE A 40 13.36 -17.14 18.98
N GLY A 41 14.68 -17.37 19.07
CA GLY A 41 15.68 -16.31 19.01
C GLY A 41 15.58 -15.43 17.75
N GLU A 42 15.16 -15.99 16.62
CA GLU A 42 14.96 -15.24 15.37
C GLU A 42 13.82 -14.23 15.45
N VAL A 43 12.70 -14.58 16.12
CA VAL A 43 11.57 -13.65 16.30
C VAL A 43 11.86 -12.64 17.41
N GLU A 44 12.62 -13.05 18.42
CA GLU A 44 13.05 -12.18 19.52
C GLU A 44 14.02 -11.10 19.08
N GLU A 45 15.00 -11.47 18.26
CA GLU A 45 15.96 -10.51 17.73
C GLU A 45 15.26 -9.44 16.89
N ARG A 46 14.31 -9.85 16.03
CA ARG A 46 13.53 -8.91 15.23
C ARG A 46 12.65 -8.00 16.09
N ASN A 47 12.05 -8.54 17.15
CA ASN A 47 11.30 -7.74 18.11
C ASN A 47 12.21 -6.71 18.80
N ARG A 48 13.41 -7.11 19.22
CA ARG A 48 14.41 -6.23 19.83
C ARG A 48 14.83 -5.11 18.89
N LEU A 49 15.13 -5.42 17.63
CA LEU A 49 15.51 -4.44 16.61
C LEU A 49 14.39 -3.43 16.35
N GLN A 50 13.14 -3.88 16.20
CA GLN A 50 12.01 -2.97 16.01
C GLN A 50 11.76 -2.09 17.24
N ALA A 51 11.79 -2.65 18.45
CA ALA A 51 11.63 -1.89 19.68
C ALA A 51 12.73 -0.83 19.85
N ALA A 52 13.99 -1.19 19.57
CA ALA A 52 15.11 -0.26 19.61
C ALA A 52 14.95 0.87 18.58
N ALA A 53 14.47 0.56 17.36
CA ALA A 53 14.23 1.55 16.33
C ALA A 53 13.11 2.54 16.71
N ILE A 54 11.99 2.02 17.23
CA ILE A 54 10.88 2.84 17.74
C ILE A 54 11.38 3.76 18.86
N HIS A 55 12.16 3.23 19.80
CA HIS A 55 12.73 4.01 20.89
C HIS A 55 13.67 5.12 20.40
N SER A 56 14.59 4.80 19.48
CA SER A 56 15.53 5.76 18.88
C SER A 56 14.80 6.94 18.24
N VAL A 57 13.80 6.63 17.39
CA VAL A 57 12.99 7.64 16.70
C VAL A 57 12.16 8.46 17.68
N ALA A 58 11.49 7.81 18.65
CA ALA A 58 10.65 8.49 19.62
C ALA A 58 11.45 9.46 20.51
N ALA A 59 12.68 9.07 20.89
CA ALA A 59 13.60 9.90 21.66
C ALA A 59 14.10 11.13 20.88
N ALA A 60 14.14 11.05 19.54
CA ALA A 60 14.55 12.14 18.68
C ALA A 60 13.46 13.20 18.43
N ILE A 61 12.20 12.92 18.81
CA ILE A 61 11.10 13.88 18.64
C ILE A 61 11.28 15.06 19.61
N PRO A 62 11.38 16.32 19.11
CA PRO A 62 11.50 17.50 19.95
C PRO A 62 10.45 17.57 21.08
N VAL A 63 10.85 18.10 22.23
CA VAL A 63 10.05 18.07 23.47
C VAL A 63 8.79 18.93 23.35
N ASP A 64 8.85 19.99 22.54
CA ASP A 64 7.75 20.91 22.25
C ASP A 64 6.77 20.38 21.19
N TRP A 65 7.07 19.24 20.55
CA TRP A 65 6.21 18.64 19.52
C TRP A 65 5.18 17.68 20.12
N ARG A 66 4.01 17.61 19.47
CA ARG A 66 2.97 16.63 19.78
C ARG A 66 3.40 15.25 19.26
N ARG A 67 2.96 14.18 19.95
CA ARG A 67 3.29 12.79 19.61
C ARG A 67 2.02 11.96 19.50
N GLY A 68 1.92 11.18 18.42
CA GLY A 68 0.91 10.14 18.24
C GLY A 68 1.58 8.83 17.85
N ALA A 69 0.93 7.71 18.15
CA ALA A 69 1.34 6.40 17.69
C ALA A 69 0.12 5.64 17.17
N VAL A 70 0.30 4.86 16.11
CA VAL A 70 -0.77 4.07 15.50
C VAL A 70 -0.25 2.73 15.00
N LEU A 71 -1.02 1.68 15.24
CA LEU A 71 -0.74 0.36 14.70
C LEU A 71 -1.32 0.22 13.29
N ARG A 72 -0.70 -0.62 12.45
CA ARG A 72 -1.24 -0.97 11.13
C ARG A 72 -2.73 -1.31 11.15
N ALA A 73 -3.19 -2.05 12.17
CA ALA A 73 -4.58 -2.48 12.28
C ALA A 73 -5.57 -1.33 12.49
N ASP A 74 -5.11 -0.20 13.04
CA ASP A 74 -5.93 0.94 13.40
C ASP A 74 -5.93 2.05 12.34
N LEU A 75 -5.09 1.92 11.30
CA LEU A 75 -4.98 2.90 10.21
C LEU A 75 -6.32 3.31 9.59
N PRO A 76 -7.27 2.39 9.29
CA PRO A 76 -8.56 2.78 8.69
C PRO A 76 -9.42 3.71 9.55
N ARG A 77 -9.14 3.79 10.86
CA ARG A 77 -9.90 4.58 11.84
C ARG A 77 -9.10 5.77 12.38
N PHE A 78 -7.82 5.86 12.02
CA PHE A 78 -6.94 6.89 12.52
C PHE A 78 -7.11 8.19 11.73
N HIS A 79 -7.19 9.32 12.44
CA HIS A 79 -7.30 10.63 11.82
C HIS A 79 -5.93 11.31 11.70
N PHE A 80 -5.42 11.36 10.48
CA PHE A 80 -4.23 12.14 10.13
C PHE A 80 -4.61 13.61 9.89
N GLU A 81 -3.93 14.52 10.58
CA GLU A 81 -4.00 15.96 10.35
C GLU A 81 -3.15 16.32 9.11
N PRO A 82 -3.52 17.34 8.30
CA PRO A 82 -2.75 17.73 7.12
C PRO A 82 -1.29 18.11 7.42
N GLU A 83 -1.02 18.62 8.61
CA GLU A 83 0.31 19.04 9.08
C GLU A 83 1.09 17.94 9.82
N ASP A 84 0.56 16.72 9.88
CA ASP A 84 1.27 15.61 10.53
C ASP A 84 2.58 15.27 9.82
N LEU A 85 3.56 14.87 10.63
CA LEU A 85 4.85 14.36 10.21
C LEU A 85 4.87 12.86 10.48
N ILE A 86 4.95 12.05 9.42
CA ILE A 86 4.74 10.61 9.54
C ILE A 86 6.08 9.89 9.64
N VAL A 87 6.24 9.05 10.65
CA VAL A 87 7.41 8.18 10.78
C VAL A 87 6.95 6.73 10.82
N VAL A 88 7.36 5.94 9.84
CA VAL A 88 6.98 4.53 9.71
C VAL A 88 8.16 3.65 10.08
N VAL A 89 8.03 2.83 11.12
CA VAL A 89 9.08 1.90 11.55
C VAL A 89 8.68 0.46 11.23
N GLY A 90 9.34 -0.14 10.24
CA GLY A 90 9.04 -1.50 9.82
C GLY A 90 9.45 -1.81 8.39
N GLN A 91 8.59 -2.52 7.67
CA GLN A 91 8.82 -2.98 6.31
C GLN A 91 8.23 -2.03 5.27
N ASP A 92 8.68 -2.15 4.02
CA ASP A 92 8.21 -1.36 2.89
C ASP A 92 6.67 -1.36 2.75
N GLY A 93 6.03 -2.51 2.92
CA GLY A 93 4.58 -2.65 2.83
C GLY A 93 3.80 -1.81 3.85
N LEU A 94 4.39 -1.48 5.01
CA LEU A 94 3.74 -0.61 5.99
C LEU A 94 3.65 0.84 5.48
N VAL A 95 4.68 1.31 4.76
CA VAL A 95 4.65 2.66 4.15
C VAL A 95 3.55 2.75 3.10
N ALA A 96 3.38 1.71 2.27
CA ALA A 96 2.28 1.64 1.32
C ALA A 96 0.92 1.69 2.03
N ASN A 97 0.74 0.90 3.10
CA ASN A 97 -0.50 0.91 3.89
C ASN A 97 -0.81 2.27 4.50
N VAL A 98 0.20 3.01 4.96
CA VAL A 98 0.02 4.34 5.54
C VAL A 98 -0.29 5.38 4.47
N ALA A 99 0.42 5.36 3.34
CA ALA A 99 0.29 6.33 2.25
C ALA A 99 -1.16 6.49 1.77
N LYS A 100 -1.95 5.41 1.80
CA LYS A 100 -3.38 5.39 1.49
C LYS A 100 -4.23 6.44 2.22
N TYR A 101 -3.84 6.78 3.45
CA TYR A 101 -4.58 7.69 4.33
C TYR A 101 -3.98 9.10 4.39
N LEU A 102 -2.91 9.35 3.64
CA LEU A 102 -2.20 10.62 3.61
C LEU A 102 -2.61 11.45 2.39
N SER A 103 -2.50 12.77 2.55
CA SER A 103 -2.83 13.79 1.56
C SER A 103 -1.66 14.74 1.27
N GLY A 104 -0.43 14.27 1.46
CA GLY A 104 0.80 15.01 1.17
C GLY A 104 1.71 15.26 2.39
N GLN A 105 1.41 14.63 3.52
CA GLN A 105 2.30 14.62 4.68
C GLN A 105 3.67 14.03 4.31
N PRO A 106 4.78 14.58 4.84
CA PRO A 106 6.10 13.96 4.78
C PRO A 106 6.09 12.57 5.43
N VAL A 107 6.71 11.59 4.77
CA VAL A 107 6.85 10.23 5.31
C VAL A 107 8.32 9.85 5.42
N LEU A 108 8.77 9.61 6.65
CA LEU A 108 10.08 9.05 6.96
C LEU A 108 9.95 7.55 7.20
N GLY A 109 10.44 6.74 6.27
CA GLY A 109 10.48 5.28 6.40
C GLY A 109 11.77 4.80 7.08
N VAL A 110 11.63 4.01 8.14
CA VAL A 110 12.73 3.51 8.98
C VAL A 110 12.76 1.99 8.95
N ASN A 111 13.90 1.45 8.52
CA ASN A 111 14.15 0.01 8.45
C ASN A 111 14.88 -0.47 9.70
N PRO A 112 14.19 -1.19 10.61
CA PRO A 112 14.85 -1.73 11.79
C PRO A 112 15.76 -2.93 11.48
N ASP A 113 15.63 -3.54 10.30
CA ASP A 113 16.31 -4.80 9.95
C ASP A 113 16.72 -4.82 8.45
N PRO A 114 17.78 -4.08 8.08
CA PRO A 114 18.27 -3.99 6.69
C PRO A 114 18.79 -5.30 6.12
N ALA A 115 19.13 -6.27 6.97
CA ALA A 115 19.57 -7.60 6.52
C ALA A 115 18.42 -8.41 5.89
N ARG A 116 17.16 -8.07 6.20
CA ARG A 116 15.98 -8.81 5.74
C ARG A 116 15.03 -7.98 4.88
N ASN A 117 14.95 -6.67 5.09
CA ASN A 117 14.05 -5.80 4.35
C ASN A 117 14.83 -5.02 3.28
N PRO A 118 14.42 -5.06 1.99
CA PRO A 118 15.09 -4.34 0.91
C PRO A 118 15.20 -2.83 1.13
N GLY A 119 14.23 -2.20 1.80
CA GLY A 119 14.32 -0.80 2.21
C GLY A 119 14.06 0.22 1.10
N VAL A 120 13.20 -0.10 0.15
CA VAL A 120 12.84 0.78 -0.99
C VAL A 120 12.00 1.98 -0.55
N LEU A 121 11.09 1.77 0.39
CA LEU A 121 10.20 2.76 1.02
C LEU A 121 10.59 3.04 2.48
N VAL A 122 11.46 2.22 3.06
CA VAL A 122 12.10 2.47 4.36
C VAL A 122 13.62 2.61 4.21
N PRO A 123 14.13 3.69 3.58
CA PRO A 123 15.53 3.77 3.21
C PRO A 123 16.48 4.10 4.38
N HIS A 124 15.95 4.54 5.53
CA HIS A 124 16.76 5.01 6.65
C HIS A 124 16.92 3.95 7.72
N ASP A 125 18.13 3.78 8.24
CA ASP A 125 18.36 3.08 9.50
C ASP A 125 17.85 3.93 10.70
N PRO A 126 17.69 3.35 11.90
CA PRO A 126 17.13 4.07 13.05
C PRO A 126 17.95 5.27 13.54
N GLU A 127 19.27 5.28 13.33
CA GLU A 127 20.16 6.36 13.76
C GLU A 127 20.06 7.54 12.79
N SER A 128 20.08 7.24 11.48
CA SER A 128 19.85 8.23 10.42
C SER A 128 18.46 8.84 10.53
N ALA A 129 17.43 8.03 10.79
CA ALA A 129 16.07 8.51 11.02
C ALA A 129 15.99 9.46 12.22
N ALA A 130 16.63 9.12 13.35
CA ALA A 130 16.67 9.97 14.53
C ALA A 130 17.27 11.37 14.23
N ARG A 131 18.29 11.46 13.37
CA ARG A 131 18.84 12.76 12.92
C ARG A 131 17.89 13.55 12.03
N LEU A 132 17.01 12.87 11.29
CA LEU A 132 16.08 13.49 10.37
C LEU A 132 14.78 13.97 11.04
N VAL A 133 14.34 13.30 12.12
CA VAL A 133 13.08 13.62 12.82
C VAL A 133 12.93 15.11 13.16
N PRO A 134 13.91 15.80 13.79
CA PRO A 134 13.78 17.23 14.10
C PRO A 134 13.67 18.14 12.86
N ARG A 135 14.10 17.64 11.69
CA ARG A 135 14.11 18.38 10.41
C ARG A 135 12.82 18.19 9.62
N LEU A 136 11.94 17.26 10.01
CA LEU A 136 10.68 16.96 9.30
C LEU A 136 9.74 18.17 9.16
N ALA A 137 9.80 19.11 10.09
CA ALA A 137 9.01 20.34 10.03
C ALA A 137 9.53 21.35 8.98
N ASP A 138 10.80 21.25 8.57
CA ASP A 138 11.37 22.10 7.52
C ASP A 138 11.50 21.32 6.21
N ALA A 139 10.49 21.45 5.35
CA ALA A 139 10.49 20.80 4.04
C ALA A 139 11.68 21.20 3.15
N ARG A 140 12.33 22.35 3.38
CA ARG A 140 13.52 22.76 2.61
C ARG A 140 14.79 22.04 3.07
N ALA A 141 14.78 21.51 4.29
CA ALA A 141 15.89 20.79 4.86
C ALA A 141 15.94 19.31 4.43
N LEU A 142 15.00 18.86 3.57
CA LEU A 142 14.81 17.46 3.21
C LEU A 142 14.74 17.26 1.69
N HIS A 143 15.16 16.08 1.26
CA HIS A 143 14.92 15.61 -0.10
C HIS A 143 13.72 14.68 -0.10
N PHE A 144 12.85 14.88 -1.09
CA PHE A 144 11.64 14.08 -1.26
C PHE A 144 11.69 13.33 -2.57
N GLN A 145 11.24 12.09 -2.53
CA GLN A 145 10.86 11.33 -3.70
C GLN A 145 9.35 11.22 -3.76
N GLU A 146 8.74 11.80 -4.79
CA GLU A 146 7.28 11.80 -4.95
C GLU A 146 6.81 10.55 -5.70
N ARG A 147 6.25 9.59 -4.96
CA ARG A 147 5.75 8.35 -5.58
C ARG A 147 4.33 8.54 -6.08
N THR A 148 4.11 8.16 -7.34
CA THR A 148 2.77 8.16 -7.95
C THR A 148 1.85 7.18 -7.21
N MET A 149 0.61 7.60 -6.99
CA MET A 149 -0.45 6.77 -6.43
C MET A 149 -1.54 6.50 -7.46
N VAL A 150 -2.29 5.42 -7.29
CA VAL A 150 -3.48 5.08 -8.07
C VAL A 150 -4.73 5.40 -7.25
N GLU A 151 -5.78 5.85 -7.93
CA GLU A 151 -7.08 6.14 -7.35
C GLU A 151 -8.17 5.40 -8.14
N THR A 152 -9.19 4.92 -7.44
CA THR A 152 -10.49 4.61 -8.02
C THR A 152 -11.58 5.50 -7.43
N VAL A 153 -12.51 5.91 -8.29
CA VAL A 153 -13.71 6.68 -7.91
C VAL A 153 -14.94 5.95 -8.44
N ILE A 154 -15.90 5.69 -7.57
CA ILE A 154 -17.16 5.02 -7.89
C ILE A 154 -18.21 6.07 -8.25
N ASP A 155 -19.21 5.69 -9.03
CA ASP A 155 -20.32 6.56 -9.47
C ASP A 155 -21.11 7.21 -8.31
N ASP A 156 -21.16 6.57 -7.15
CA ASP A 156 -21.75 7.10 -5.91
C ASP A 156 -20.84 8.09 -5.15
N GLY A 157 -19.62 8.33 -5.64
CA GLY A 157 -18.66 9.26 -5.08
C GLY A 157 -17.69 8.67 -4.06
N GLN A 158 -17.79 7.37 -3.73
CA GLN A 158 -16.77 6.71 -2.92
C GLN A 158 -15.40 6.72 -3.63
N ARG A 159 -14.33 6.87 -2.85
CA ARG A 159 -12.95 7.00 -3.36
C ARG A 159 -12.03 6.07 -2.59
N LEU A 160 -11.08 5.49 -3.30
CA LEU A 160 -10.06 4.62 -2.73
C LEU A 160 -8.73 4.93 -3.43
N CYS A 161 -7.68 5.14 -2.66
CA CYS A 161 -6.32 5.34 -3.15
C CYS A 161 -5.42 4.18 -2.73
N ALA A 162 -4.32 3.99 -3.47
CA ALA A 162 -3.29 3.03 -3.14
C ALA A 162 -1.92 3.50 -3.68
N LEU A 163 -0.85 3.14 -2.98
CA LEU A 163 0.51 3.40 -3.44
C LEU A 163 0.96 2.39 -4.50
N ASN A 164 0.66 1.11 -4.32
CA ASN A 164 1.15 0.04 -5.18
C ASN A 164 0.14 -0.28 -6.28
N GLU A 165 -1.06 -0.73 -5.89
CA GLU A 165 -2.12 -1.10 -6.84
C GLU A 165 -3.51 -1.05 -6.24
N ILE A 166 -4.50 -0.92 -7.12
CA ILE A 166 -5.91 -1.24 -6.85
C ILE A 166 -6.26 -2.52 -7.57
N PHE A 167 -6.86 -3.45 -6.83
CA PHE A 167 -7.50 -4.64 -7.37
C PHE A 167 -9.01 -4.43 -7.41
N VAL A 168 -9.64 -4.81 -8.52
CA VAL A 168 -11.10 -4.92 -8.66
C VAL A 168 -11.44 -6.34 -9.05
N GLY A 169 -12.16 -7.06 -8.20
CA GLY A 169 -12.49 -8.45 -8.46
C GLY A 169 -13.34 -9.07 -7.36
N PRO A 170 -13.47 -10.41 -7.36
CA PRO A 170 -14.30 -11.08 -6.38
C PRO A 170 -13.57 -11.14 -5.03
N ALA A 171 -14.31 -11.01 -3.92
CA ALA A 171 -13.75 -11.14 -2.57
C ALA A 171 -13.37 -12.60 -2.22
N THR A 172 -13.88 -13.56 -2.98
CA THR A 172 -13.68 -15.00 -2.80
C THR A 172 -13.43 -15.65 -4.16
N HIS A 173 -13.32 -16.98 -4.21
CA HIS A 173 -13.08 -17.74 -5.44
C HIS A 173 -14.31 -17.78 -6.36
N GLN A 174 -14.63 -16.65 -7.00
CA GLN A 174 -15.71 -16.53 -7.99
C GLN A 174 -15.21 -15.88 -9.28
N THR A 175 -16.02 -15.90 -10.34
CA THR A 175 -15.73 -15.18 -11.58
C THR A 175 -16.23 -13.74 -11.48
N ALA A 176 -15.35 -12.77 -11.73
CA ALA A 176 -15.74 -11.38 -11.90
C ALA A 176 -16.24 -11.14 -13.33
N ARG A 177 -17.45 -10.58 -13.45
CA ARG A 177 -18.03 -10.13 -14.71
C ARG A 177 -18.14 -8.61 -14.71
N TYR A 178 -17.60 -7.99 -15.75
CA TYR A 178 -17.58 -6.53 -15.89
C TYR A 178 -17.31 -6.15 -17.35
N THR A 179 -17.54 -4.90 -17.69
CA THR A 179 -17.13 -4.32 -18.98
C THR A 179 -16.01 -3.33 -18.73
N ILE A 180 -14.87 -3.51 -19.41
CA ILE A 180 -13.81 -2.51 -19.46
C ILE A 180 -14.13 -1.53 -20.59
N ALA A 181 -13.87 -0.25 -20.36
CA ALA A 181 -13.87 0.77 -21.40
C ALA A 181 -12.71 1.76 -21.21
N LEU A 182 -12.23 2.28 -22.34
CA LEU A 182 -11.25 3.37 -22.42
C LEU A 182 -11.92 4.66 -22.90
N ALA A 183 -11.22 5.79 -22.73
CA ALA A 183 -11.75 7.10 -23.11
C ALA A 183 -11.99 7.27 -24.63
N ASP A 184 -11.36 6.46 -25.46
CA ASP A 184 -11.53 6.45 -26.92
C ASP A 184 -12.79 5.70 -27.38
N GLY A 185 -13.58 5.15 -26.45
CA GLY A 185 -14.79 4.39 -26.73
C GLY A 185 -14.55 2.89 -26.94
N THR A 186 -13.29 2.42 -26.95
CA THR A 186 -12.98 1.00 -27.00
C THR A 186 -13.51 0.33 -25.74
N SER A 187 -14.24 -0.79 -25.89
CA SER A 187 -14.80 -1.53 -24.76
C SER A 187 -14.86 -3.03 -25.03
N GLU A 188 -14.72 -3.82 -23.96
CA GLU A 188 -14.79 -5.28 -24.01
C GLU A 188 -15.46 -5.82 -22.74
N ARG A 189 -16.36 -6.79 -22.91
CA ARG A 189 -16.96 -7.54 -21.79
C ARG A 189 -16.00 -8.63 -21.34
N HIS A 190 -15.82 -8.76 -20.04
CA HIS A 190 -14.90 -9.72 -19.44
C HIS A 190 -15.60 -10.63 -18.43
N ALA A 191 -15.09 -11.86 -18.39
CA ALA A 191 -15.20 -12.78 -17.28
C ALA A 191 -13.77 -13.17 -16.89
N SER A 192 -13.38 -13.02 -15.63
CA SER A 192 -11.98 -13.15 -15.21
C SER A 192 -11.83 -13.27 -13.70
N SER A 193 -10.59 -13.34 -13.20
CA SER A 193 -10.24 -13.25 -11.78
C SER A 193 -10.13 -11.80 -11.27
N GLY A 194 -10.43 -10.81 -12.12
CA GLY A 194 -10.43 -9.38 -11.78
C GLY A 194 -9.47 -8.55 -12.61
N VAL A 195 -9.31 -7.28 -12.22
CA VAL A 195 -8.38 -6.31 -12.82
C VAL A 195 -7.46 -5.79 -11.73
N ILE A 196 -6.18 -5.67 -12.04
CA ILE A 196 -5.23 -4.89 -11.24
C ILE A 196 -4.81 -3.65 -12.02
N ALA A 197 -4.67 -2.53 -11.33
CA ALA A 197 -4.07 -1.30 -11.86
C ALA A 197 -3.01 -0.82 -10.90
N SER A 198 -1.77 -0.72 -11.39
CA SER A 198 -0.59 -0.58 -10.56
C SER A 198 0.26 0.62 -10.97
N THR A 199 0.84 1.27 -9.97
CA THR A 199 1.80 2.37 -10.12
C THR A 199 3.20 1.83 -10.39
N GLY A 200 4.18 2.71 -10.56
CA GLY A 200 5.57 2.28 -10.63
C GLY A 200 6.13 1.72 -9.32
N THR A 201 5.56 2.08 -8.17
CA THR A 201 5.93 1.46 -6.89
C THR A 201 5.42 0.02 -6.83
N GLY A 202 4.18 -0.22 -7.29
CA GLY A 202 3.61 -1.57 -7.36
C GLY A 202 4.15 -2.44 -8.51
N ALA A 203 4.88 -1.86 -9.47
CA ALA A 203 5.44 -2.56 -10.62
C ALA A 203 6.49 -3.64 -10.27
N THR A 204 6.93 -3.72 -9.01
CA THR A 204 7.80 -4.78 -8.49
C THR A 204 7.04 -5.88 -7.73
N GLY A 205 5.73 -5.70 -7.47
CA GLY A 205 4.87 -6.61 -6.71
C GLY A 205 3.95 -7.46 -7.60
N TRP A 206 2.66 -7.49 -7.29
CA TRP A 206 1.67 -8.32 -7.99
C TRP A 206 1.60 -8.02 -9.50
N CYS A 207 1.74 -6.74 -9.86
CA CYS A 207 1.87 -6.28 -11.24
C CYS A 207 3.05 -6.94 -11.97
N ARG A 208 4.20 -7.09 -11.31
CA ARG A 208 5.38 -7.73 -11.91
C ARG A 208 5.10 -9.18 -12.27
N SER A 209 4.44 -9.92 -11.37
CA SER A 209 4.07 -11.31 -11.62
C SER A 209 3.11 -11.42 -12.81
N ALA A 210 2.07 -10.58 -12.84
CA ALA A 210 1.12 -10.56 -13.96
C ALA A 210 1.79 -10.23 -15.30
N TRP A 211 2.75 -9.29 -15.30
CA TRP A 211 3.55 -8.92 -16.47
C TRP A 211 4.44 -10.07 -16.96
N LEU A 212 5.13 -10.76 -16.03
CA LEU A 212 6.01 -11.89 -16.34
C LEU A 212 5.25 -13.10 -16.86
N GLU A 213 4.17 -13.49 -16.19
CA GLU A 213 3.35 -14.67 -16.52
C GLU A 213 2.82 -14.62 -17.96
N ARG A 214 2.40 -13.43 -18.41
CA ARG A 214 1.87 -13.22 -19.77
C ARG A 214 2.92 -12.84 -20.81
N ARG A 215 4.19 -12.69 -20.41
CA ARG A 215 5.28 -12.20 -21.27
C ARG A 215 4.97 -10.86 -21.92
N SER A 216 4.38 -9.96 -21.13
CA SER A 216 3.98 -8.63 -21.59
C SER A 216 5.16 -7.84 -22.14
N HIS A 217 4.91 -7.07 -23.20
CA HIS A 217 5.87 -6.11 -23.75
C HIS A 217 5.63 -4.68 -23.27
N LEU A 218 4.61 -4.44 -22.43
CA LEU A 218 4.36 -3.13 -21.85
C LEU A 218 5.57 -2.65 -21.05
N ARG A 219 5.93 -1.38 -21.25
CA ARG A 219 6.90 -0.72 -20.39
C ARG A 219 6.23 -0.34 -19.07
N LEU A 220 6.50 -1.13 -18.03
CA LEU A 220 6.01 -0.84 -16.68
C LEU A 220 6.50 0.53 -16.19
N PRO A 221 5.64 1.28 -15.46
CA PRO A 221 6.00 2.58 -14.92
C PRO A 221 7.16 2.48 -13.91
N GLN A 222 8.00 3.50 -13.86
CA GLN A 222 8.92 3.74 -12.75
C GLN A 222 8.20 4.43 -11.60
N PRO A 223 8.69 4.34 -10.35
CA PRO A 223 7.94 4.81 -9.18
C PRO A 223 7.47 6.29 -9.19
N GLU A 224 8.19 7.17 -9.89
CA GLU A 224 7.85 8.60 -10.01
C GLU A 224 7.06 8.91 -11.30
N ASP A 225 6.99 7.95 -12.25
CA ASP A 225 6.26 8.14 -13.49
C ASP A 225 4.78 8.38 -13.19
N SER A 226 4.19 9.39 -13.83
CA SER A 226 2.77 9.73 -13.69
C SER A 226 1.89 8.81 -14.54
N ARG A 227 2.09 7.51 -14.39
CA ARG A 227 1.55 6.46 -15.27
C ARG A 227 1.14 5.24 -14.46
N LEU A 228 0.13 4.54 -14.95
CA LEU A 228 -0.28 3.24 -14.42
C LEU A 228 -0.14 2.17 -15.49
N ALA A 229 0.07 0.93 -15.07
CA ALA A 229 -0.14 -0.26 -15.89
C ALA A 229 -1.33 -1.04 -15.32
N TRP A 230 -2.23 -1.51 -16.18
CA TRP A 230 -3.36 -2.34 -15.78
C TRP A 230 -3.35 -3.68 -16.50
N PHE A 231 -3.87 -4.70 -15.82
CA PHE A 231 -3.93 -6.06 -16.32
C PHE A 231 -5.23 -6.73 -15.88
N VAL A 232 -5.93 -7.36 -16.83
CA VAL A 232 -6.96 -8.36 -16.53
C VAL A 232 -6.28 -9.66 -16.09
N ARG A 233 -6.72 -10.19 -14.95
CA ARG A 233 -6.23 -11.45 -14.37
C ARG A 233 -7.03 -12.62 -14.92
N GLU A 234 -6.36 -13.56 -15.62
CA GLU A 234 -6.98 -14.81 -16.08
C GLU A 234 -8.27 -14.58 -16.89
N ALA A 235 -8.18 -13.76 -17.95
CA ALA A 235 -9.32 -13.48 -18.83
C ALA A 235 -9.84 -14.79 -19.47
N TRP A 236 -11.14 -15.05 -19.34
CA TRP A 236 -11.78 -16.26 -19.84
C TRP A 236 -12.43 -16.01 -21.21
N PRO A 237 -12.02 -16.73 -22.27
CA PRO A 237 -12.64 -16.61 -23.59
C PRO A 237 -13.99 -17.34 -23.61
N SER A 238 -15.05 -16.63 -23.97
CA SER A 238 -16.38 -17.22 -24.13
C SER A 238 -17.14 -16.56 -25.28
N PRO A 239 -18.29 -17.11 -25.72
CA PRO A 239 -19.12 -16.47 -26.74
C PRO A 239 -19.61 -15.05 -26.36
N ALA A 240 -19.59 -14.71 -25.07
CA ALA A 240 -20.09 -13.43 -24.55
C ALA A 240 -19.00 -12.51 -23.97
N THR A 241 -17.75 -12.98 -23.89
CA THR A 241 -16.63 -12.25 -23.26
C THR A 241 -15.35 -12.36 -24.08
N GLY A 242 -14.61 -11.26 -24.14
CA GLY A 242 -13.36 -11.18 -24.88
C GLY A 242 -12.12 -11.31 -24.00
N THR A 243 -10.99 -11.40 -24.69
CA THR A 243 -9.65 -11.48 -24.10
C THR A 243 -8.65 -10.64 -24.91
N THR A 244 -9.13 -9.58 -25.58
CA THR A 244 -8.26 -8.67 -26.35
C THR A 244 -7.80 -7.48 -25.51
N MET A 245 -8.68 -6.92 -24.66
CA MET A 245 -8.37 -5.82 -23.74
C MET A 245 -7.91 -6.37 -22.39
N THR A 246 -6.73 -7.02 -22.36
CA THR A 246 -6.24 -7.68 -21.13
C THR A 246 -5.09 -6.97 -20.45
N GLU A 247 -4.53 -5.93 -21.06
CA GLU A 247 -3.49 -5.09 -20.49
C GLU A 247 -3.44 -3.72 -21.16
N GLY A 248 -2.86 -2.75 -20.46
CA GLY A 248 -2.58 -1.44 -21.04
C GLY A 248 -1.86 -0.51 -20.07
N CYS A 249 -1.53 0.69 -20.55
CA CYS A 249 -1.01 1.77 -19.73
C CYS A 249 -2.00 2.93 -19.69
N LEU A 250 -2.01 3.67 -18.59
CA LEU A 250 -2.73 4.93 -18.44
C LEU A 250 -1.71 6.03 -18.19
N GLU A 251 -1.69 7.05 -19.05
CA GLU A 251 -0.99 8.30 -18.77
C GLU A 251 -1.78 9.13 -17.72
N ALA A 252 -1.22 10.23 -17.24
CA ALA A 252 -1.79 11.03 -16.15
C ALA A 252 -3.24 11.49 -16.39
N SER A 253 -3.59 11.80 -17.65
CA SER A 253 -4.94 12.22 -18.06
C SER A 253 -5.90 11.06 -18.28
N ASP A 254 -5.39 9.85 -18.46
CA ASP A 254 -6.16 8.72 -18.95
C ASP A 254 -6.95 8.07 -17.83
N ARG A 255 -8.04 7.38 -18.21
CA ARG A 255 -8.96 6.72 -17.29
C ARG A 255 -9.29 5.34 -17.85
N LEU A 256 -9.32 4.36 -16.95
CA LEU A 256 -9.87 3.04 -17.21
C LEU A 256 -11.23 2.94 -16.52
N PHE A 257 -12.28 2.62 -17.26
CA PHE A 257 -13.63 2.49 -16.73
C PHE A 257 -13.99 1.01 -16.60
N LEU A 258 -14.57 0.63 -15.46
CA LEU A 258 -15.17 -0.69 -15.26
C LEU A 258 -16.65 -0.50 -14.91
N THR A 259 -17.52 -1.23 -15.61
CA THR A 259 -18.94 -1.34 -15.25
C THR A 259 -19.25 -2.76 -14.80
N ILE A 260 -19.77 -2.90 -13.57
CA ILE A 260 -19.89 -4.18 -12.88
C ILE A 260 -21.11 -4.94 -13.37
N GLN A 261 -20.92 -6.24 -13.65
CA GLN A 261 -21.95 -7.17 -14.12
C GLN A 261 -22.06 -8.42 -13.25
N SER A 262 -21.39 -8.43 -12.09
CA SER A 262 -21.54 -9.41 -11.03
C SER A 262 -22.38 -8.82 -9.88
N ASP A 263 -23.05 -9.69 -9.13
CA ASP A 263 -23.85 -9.27 -7.95
C ASP A 263 -22.99 -8.55 -6.91
N ARG A 264 -21.76 -9.04 -6.71
CA ARG A 264 -20.81 -8.44 -5.76
C ARG A 264 -19.37 -8.61 -6.23
N LEU A 265 -18.66 -7.50 -6.34
CA LEU A 265 -17.20 -7.41 -6.42
C LEU A 265 -16.69 -6.51 -5.29
N VAL A 266 -15.37 -6.43 -5.14
CA VAL A 266 -14.69 -5.51 -4.24
C VAL A 266 -13.58 -4.76 -4.97
N ALA A 267 -13.37 -3.51 -4.57
CA ALA A 267 -12.16 -2.77 -4.86
C ALA A 267 -11.35 -2.60 -3.57
N PHE A 268 -10.07 -3.00 -3.57
CA PHE A 268 -9.17 -2.72 -2.45
C PHE A 268 -7.77 -2.33 -2.94
N GLY A 269 -7.01 -1.67 -2.06
CA GLY A 269 -5.70 -1.12 -2.37
C GLY A 269 -4.66 -1.50 -1.32
N ASP A 270 -3.45 -1.80 -1.76
CA ASP A 270 -2.27 -2.13 -0.93
C ASP A 270 -2.47 -3.29 0.07
N GLY A 271 -3.39 -4.22 -0.21
CA GLY A 271 -3.66 -5.36 0.65
C GLY A 271 -4.28 -5.00 2.02
N ILE A 272 -4.88 -3.81 2.14
CA ILE A 272 -5.81 -3.50 3.23
C ILE A 272 -7.20 -3.92 2.74
N GLU A 273 -7.67 -5.09 3.19
CA GLU A 273 -9.01 -5.59 2.89
C GLU A 273 -10.14 -4.94 3.72
N PRO A 274 -9.94 -4.56 5.00
CA PRO A 274 -11.02 -3.99 5.82
C PRO A 274 -11.63 -2.68 5.31
N ASP A 275 -10.94 -1.95 4.42
CA ASP A 275 -11.43 -0.71 3.80
C ASP A 275 -11.77 -0.90 2.31
N ALA A 276 -11.98 -2.14 1.89
CA ALA A 276 -12.46 -2.46 0.56
C ALA A 276 -13.84 -1.85 0.31
N ILE A 277 -14.04 -1.32 -0.90
CA ILE A 277 -15.35 -0.84 -1.33
C ILE A 277 -16.08 -1.99 -2.01
N SER A 278 -17.31 -2.27 -1.57
CA SER A 278 -18.18 -3.26 -2.24
C SER A 278 -18.80 -2.64 -3.48
N LEU A 279 -18.79 -3.39 -4.57
CA LEU A 279 -19.34 -3.00 -5.86
C LEU A 279 -20.43 -3.99 -6.24
N THR A 280 -21.55 -3.48 -6.74
CA THR A 280 -22.72 -4.27 -7.11
C THR A 280 -23.07 -4.08 -8.58
N TRP A 281 -23.95 -4.93 -9.09
CA TRP A 281 -24.37 -4.92 -10.49
C TRP A 281 -24.83 -3.52 -10.94
N GLY A 282 -24.34 -3.09 -12.11
CA GLY A 282 -24.68 -1.80 -12.70
C GLY A 282 -23.80 -0.63 -12.22
N GLN A 283 -23.07 -0.77 -11.11
CA GLN A 283 -22.16 0.29 -10.67
C GLN A 283 -20.97 0.43 -11.62
N SER A 284 -20.54 1.67 -11.80
CA SER A 284 -19.34 2.01 -12.56
C SER A 284 -18.27 2.60 -11.65
N LEU A 285 -17.02 2.33 -11.99
CA LEU A 285 -15.85 2.95 -11.36
C LEU A 285 -14.84 3.38 -12.42
N GLN A 286 -14.09 4.43 -12.10
CA GLN A 286 -12.97 4.93 -12.89
C GLN A 286 -11.67 4.72 -12.13
N ILE A 287 -10.67 4.12 -12.77
CA ILE A 287 -9.31 4.01 -12.26
C ILE A 287 -8.42 5.02 -12.96
N ARG A 288 -7.58 5.71 -12.19
CA ARG A 288 -6.70 6.78 -12.68
C ARG A 288 -5.49 7.03 -11.80
N VAL A 289 -4.52 7.78 -12.32
CA VAL A 289 -3.45 8.37 -11.49
C VAL A 289 -4.10 9.31 -10.46
N ALA A 290 -3.77 9.10 -9.19
CA ALA A 290 -4.26 9.95 -8.10
C ALA A 290 -3.65 11.35 -8.19
N LYS A 291 -4.39 12.37 -7.74
CA LYS A 291 -3.85 13.73 -7.62
C LYS A 291 -2.77 13.84 -6.53
N GLN A 292 -2.95 13.07 -5.46
CA GLN A 292 -2.02 13.01 -4.34
C GLN A 292 -0.87 12.04 -4.64
N ARG A 293 0.29 12.33 -4.05
CA ARG A 293 1.50 11.52 -4.13
C ARG A 293 2.00 11.22 -2.73
N LEU A 294 2.66 10.09 -2.55
CA LEU A 294 3.45 9.86 -1.35
C LEU A 294 4.71 10.72 -1.42
N ARG A 295 4.95 11.54 -0.39
CA ARG A 295 6.17 12.33 -0.23
C ARG A 295 7.14 11.60 0.70
N LEU A 296 7.93 10.70 0.12
CA LEU A 296 8.90 9.90 0.86
C LEU A 296 10.18 10.70 1.10
N VAL A 297 10.64 10.78 2.34
CA VAL A 297 11.94 11.38 2.70
C VAL A 297 13.06 10.41 2.35
N VAL A 298 14.03 10.86 1.55
CA VAL A 298 15.19 10.09 1.06
C VAL A 298 16.52 10.73 1.44
#